data_AF-A0A162WAA6-F1
#
_entry.id   AF-A0A162WAA6-F1
#
_cell.length_a   1.000
_cell.length_b   1.000
_cell.length_c   1.000
_cell.angle_alpha   90.00
_cell.angle_beta   90.00
_cell.angle_gamma   90.00
#
_symmetry.space_group_name_H-M   'P 1'
#
loop_
_entity.id
_entity.type
_entity.pdbx_description
1 polymer ?
#
loop_
_entity_poly.entity_id
_entity_poly.type
_entity_poly.pdbx_seq_one_letter_code
_entity_poly.pdbx_strand_id
1 'polypeptide(L)'
;MAPLCLIATLTILSVQQVSTLQTTSTVNSSGYTNGPLDNTVHHPSVGLPIGSWNILDLNSTSKANVCNDQLLFCDKQCGDPNSTSLNFCNVNTMAWGCDCKTKIPDCPPYQWPVSIAECRGREDACNNGCAEGTTKELCADGCKRYYRCNMPGGIPSALRTNTSDEKPIYNIPIPNQATLQLTAPTYSILLPVIIFIGLLGQTPLSIVL
;
A
#
# COMPACT_ATOMS: atom_id res chain seq x y z
N MET A 1 -1.53 -25.96 -4.04
CA MET A 1 -2.56 -25.27 -4.85
C MET A 1 -1.98 -23.92 -5.24
N ALA A 2 -1.48 -23.77 -6.48
CA ALA A 2 -0.88 -22.50 -6.91
C ALA A 2 -1.98 -21.42 -7.02
N PRO A 3 -1.74 -20.19 -6.53
CA PRO A 3 -2.73 -19.12 -6.63
C PRO A 3 -2.98 -18.84 -8.11
N LEU A 4 -4.22 -19.07 -8.54
CA LEU A 4 -4.68 -18.56 -9.83
C LEU A 4 -4.58 -17.04 -9.74
N CYS A 5 -3.95 -16.43 -10.74
CA CYS A 5 -4.09 -15.00 -11.00
C CYS A 5 -5.59 -14.70 -10.97
N LEU A 6 -6.06 -13.97 -9.96
CA LEU A 6 -7.40 -13.41 -10.03
C LEU A 6 -7.31 -12.29 -11.06
N ILE A 7 -7.39 -12.68 -12.32
CA ILE A 7 -7.62 -11.75 -13.42
C ILE A 7 -9.06 -11.30 -13.19
N ALA A 8 -9.23 -10.22 -12.42
CA ALA A 8 -10.48 -9.49 -12.42
C ALA A 8 -10.67 -9.03 -13.85
N THR A 9 -11.51 -9.72 -14.61
CA THR A 9 -11.96 -9.29 -15.93
C THR A 9 -12.59 -7.93 -15.76
N LEU A 10 -11.83 -6.88 -16.06
CA LEU A 10 -12.32 -5.51 -16.09
C LEU A 10 -13.34 -5.41 -17.24
N THR A 11 -14.63 -5.44 -16.90
CA THR A 11 -15.65 -4.82 -17.73
C THR A 11 -15.44 -3.30 -17.67
N ILE A 12 -14.87 -2.75 -18.74
CA ILE A 12 -14.60 -1.32 -18.87
C ILE A 12 -15.93 -0.58 -18.99
N LEU A 13 -16.37 0.04 -17.88
CA LEU A 13 -17.26 1.20 -17.92
C LEU A 13 -16.36 2.44 -17.90
N SER A 14 -16.39 3.19 -19.01
CA SER A 14 -15.63 4.41 -19.23
C SER A 14 -15.91 5.47 -18.17
N VAL A 15 -14.87 5.98 -17.50
CA VAL A 15 -14.94 7.18 -16.65
C VAL A 15 -13.95 8.23 -17.18
N GLN A 16 -14.42 9.47 -17.21
CA GLN A 16 -13.78 10.66 -17.78
C GLN A 16 -12.52 11.12 -17.03
N GLN A 17 -11.76 11.96 -17.74
CA GLN A 17 -10.38 12.42 -17.56
C GLN A 17 -10.02 12.95 -16.17
N VAL A 18 -8.78 12.66 -15.75
CA VAL A 18 -8.12 13.26 -14.57
C VAL A 18 -6.94 14.11 -15.04
N SER A 19 -6.93 15.36 -14.59
CA SER A 19 -5.90 16.38 -14.83
C SER A 19 -4.59 16.05 -14.11
N THR A 20 -3.48 16.33 -14.78
CA THR A 20 -2.10 16.18 -14.29
C THR A 20 -1.72 17.28 -13.29
N LEU A 21 -1.03 16.91 -12.20
CA LEU A 21 -0.35 17.85 -11.30
C LEU A 21 1.15 17.50 -11.27
N GLN A 22 1.99 18.47 -11.63
CA GLN A 22 3.44 18.37 -11.56
C GLN A 22 3.92 18.63 -10.13
N THR A 23 4.92 17.87 -9.67
CA THR A 23 5.50 17.97 -8.33
C THR A 23 6.94 18.45 -8.43
N THR A 24 7.24 19.58 -7.78
CA THR A 24 8.60 20.03 -7.46
C THR A 24 8.82 19.83 -5.96
N SER A 25 9.90 19.12 -5.59
CA SER A 25 10.25 18.82 -4.20
C SER A 25 11.49 19.58 -3.79
N THR A 26 11.40 20.38 -2.72
CA THR A 26 12.54 20.94 -1.99
C THR A 26 12.58 20.32 -0.60
N VAL A 27 13.74 19.78 -0.23
CA VAL A 27 13.97 19.02 1.01
C VAL A 27 14.60 19.96 2.04
N ASN A 28 14.07 19.96 3.27
CA ASN A 28 14.79 20.44 4.45
C ASN A 28 14.61 19.42 5.58
N SER A 29 15.72 18.91 6.08
CA SER A 29 15.79 17.86 7.10
C SER A 29 16.35 18.44 8.39
N SER A 30 15.63 18.30 9.50
CA SER A 30 16.13 18.61 10.84
C SER A 30 15.70 17.56 11.86
N GLY A 31 16.68 16.78 12.33
CA GLY A 31 16.90 16.38 13.74
C GLY A 31 15.96 15.38 14.42
N TYR A 32 16.47 14.18 14.74
CA TYR A 32 16.02 13.40 15.90
C TYR A 32 17.23 12.90 16.71
N THR A 33 17.15 13.08 18.02
CA THR A 33 18.15 12.75 19.04
C THR A 33 17.97 11.33 19.58
N ASN A 34 19.08 10.75 20.05
CA ASN A 34 19.22 9.37 20.52
C ASN A 34 18.43 9.07 21.81
N GLY A 35 17.60 8.02 21.78
CA GLY A 35 16.97 7.37 22.93
C GLY A 35 16.96 5.83 22.74
N PRO A 36 16.74 5.04 23.81
CA PRO A 36 16.98 3.58 23.80
C PRO A 36 16.08 2.84 22.81
N LEU A 37 16.63 1.84 22.09
CA LEU A 37 15.94 1.05 21.08
C LEU A 37 14.69 0.34 21.63
N ASP A 38 13.53 0.98 21.45
CA ASP A 38 12.25 0.30 21.22
C ASP A 38 12.03 0.32 19.70
N ASN A 39 12.13 -0.84 19.08
CA ASN A 39 12.11 -1.05 17.63
C ASN A 39 10.70 -1.00 17.02
N THR A 40 9.73 -0.45 17.76
CA THR A 40 8.33 -0.33 17.32
C THR A 40 8.08 1.08 16.75
N VAL A 41 8.24 1.24 15.43
CA VAL A 41 7.88 2.49 14.76
C VAL A 41 6.36 2.60 14.67
N HIS A 42 5.78 3.46 15.50
CA HIS A 42 4.34 3.70 15.55
C HIS A 42 3.92 4.67 14.44
N HIS A 43 3.04 4.24 13.54
CA HIS A 43 2.54 5.06 12.44
C HIS A 43 1.29 5.87 12.85
N PRO A 44 1.20 7.20 12.55
CA PRO A 44 0.28 8.10 13.26
C PRO A 44 -1.21 7.99 12.93
N SER A 45 -1.62 7.07 12.04
CA SER A 45 -3.04 6.96 11.65
C SER A 45 -3.82 5.84 12.33
N VAL A 46 -3.18 4.79 12.87
CA VAL A 46 -3.85 3.73 13.68
C VAL A 46 -2.90 3.13 14.75
N GLY A 47 -1.65 3.59 14.91
CA GLY A 47 -0.72 2.99 15.87
C GLY A 47 -0.42 1.51 15.59
N LEU A 48 -0.43 1.11 14.31
CA LEU A 48 -0.13 -0.27 13.93
C LEU A 48 1.31 -0.63 14.31
N PRO A 49 1.54 -1.81 14.91
CA PRO A 49 2.87 -2.32 15.18
C PRO A 49 3.52 -2.73 13.85
N ILE A 50 4.23 -1.81 13.21
CA ILE A 50 5.01 -2.13 12.01
C ILE A 50 6.27 -2.87 12.45
N GLY A 51 6.16 -4.20 12.55
CA GLY A 51 7.26 -5.08 12.97
C GLY A 51 8.43 -5.10 11.99
N SER A 52 9.61 -5.47 12.49
CA SER A 52 10.85 -5.57 11.71
C SER A 52 10.97 -6.88 10.90
N TRP A 53 9.86 -7.59 10.67
CA TRP A 53 9.88 -8.91 10.04
C TRP A 53 10.44 -8.85 8.62
N ASN A 54 11.25 -9.85 8.29
CA ASN A 54 11.91 -10.00 7.01
C ASN A 54 11.59 -11.37 6.40
N ILE A 55 11.49 -11.46 5.08
CA ILE A 55 11.34 -12.73 4.34
C ILE A 55 12.45 -13.74 4.70
N LEU A 56 13.61 -13.25 5.14
CA LEU A 56 14.71 -14.07 5.61
C LEU A 56 14.44 -14.78 6.94
N ASP A 57 13.39 -14.43 7.68
CA ASP A 57 12.99 -15.06 8.94
C ASP A 57 12.22 -16.38 8.71
N LEU A 58 11.83 -16.67 7.46
CA LEU A 58 11.28 -17.98 7.09
C LEU A 58 12.32 -19.09 7.32
N ASN A 59 11.86 -20.27 7.75
CA ASN A 59 12.72 -21.45 7.82
C ASN A 59 13.14 -21.92 6.41
N SER A 60 14.19 -22.74 6.34
CA SER A 60 14.76 -23.22 5.07
C SER A 60 13.76 -23.94 4.18
N THR A 61 12.88 -24.76 4.75
CA THR A 61 11.82 -25.48 4.01
C THR A 61 10.80 -24.50 3.41
N SER A 62 10.35 -23.52 4.19
CA SER A 62 9.42 -22.50 3.71
C SER A 62 10.02 -21.66 2.59
N LYS A 63 11.30 -21.26 2.71
CA LYS A 63 12.01 -20.52 1.65
C LYS A 63 12.11 -21.34 0.36
N ALA A 64 12.49 -22.62 0.48
CA ALA A 64 12.56 -23.52 -0.67
C ALA A 64 11.20 -23.70 -1.35
N ASN A 65 10.12 -23.86 -0.59
CA ASN A 65 8.76 -23.98 -1.13
C ASN A 65 8.33 -22.70 -1.86
N VAL A 66 8.55 -21.53 -1.27
CA VAL A 66 8.23 -20.24 -1.90
C VAL A 66 9.02 -20.08 -3.20
N CYS A 67 10.31 -20.42 -3.21
CA CYS A 67 11.11 -20.37 -4.43
C CYS A 67 10.65 -21.38 -5.49
N ASN A 68 10.29 -22.60 -5.12
CA ASN A 68 9.76 -23.57 -6.06
C ASN A 68 8.45 -23.09 -6.68
N ASP A 69 7.53 -22.55 -5.86
CA ASP A 69 6.28 -21.98 -6.34
C ASP A 69 6.53 -20.78 -7.27
N GLN A 70 7.52 -19.94 -6.96
CA GLN A 70 7.94 -18.80 -7.77
C GLN A 70 8.42 -19.23 -9.17
N LEU A 71 9.27 -20.25 -9.25
CA LEU A 71 9.79 -20.76 -10.52
C LEU A 71 8.67 -21.34 -11.39
N LEU A 72 7.81 -22.18 -10.79
CA LEU A 72 6.66 -22.77 -11.48
C LEU A 72 5.65 -21.72 -11.93
N PHE A 73 5.43 -20.70 -11.11
CA PHE A 73 4.55 -19.59 -11.45
C PHE A 73 5.11 -18.78 -12.62
N CYS A 74 6.41 -18.50 -12.64
CA CYS A 74 7.07 -17.80 -13.74
C CYS A 74 6.86 -18.52 -15.09
N ASP A 75 7.15 -19.81 -15.16
CA ASP A 75 6.97 -20.58 -16.40
C ASP A 75 5.51 -20.60 -16.85
N LYS A 76 4.57 -20.74 -15.90
CA LYS A 76 3.14 -20.66 -16.20
C LYS A 76 2.73 -19.27 -16.72
N GLN A 77 3.27 -18.20 -16.14
CA GLN A 77 3.02 -16.84 -16.62
C GLN A 77 3.57 -16.62 -18.02
N CYS A 78 4.71 -17.21 -18.35
CA CYS A 78 5.31 -17.11 -19.69
C CYS A 78 4.65 -18.04 -20.72
N GLY A 79 3.89 -19.05 -20.28
CA GLY A 79 3.15 -20.00 -21.10
C GLY A 79 3.82 -21.38 -21.13
N ASP A 80 5.14 -21.40 -21.15
CA ASP A 80 5.97 -22.60 -21.03
C ASP A 80 7.42 -22.24 -20.66
N PRO A 81 8.22 -23.20 -20.16
CA PRO A 81 9.62 -22.93 -19.78
C PRO A 81 10.53 -22.43 -20.92
N ASN A 82 10.24 -22.75 -22.18
CA ASN A 82 11.04 -22.26 -23.31
C ASN A 82 10.70 -20.81 -23.69
N SER A 83 9.57 -20.30 -23.23
CA SER A 83 9.13 -18.91 -23.41
C SER A 83 9.64 -17.97 -22.31
N THR A 84 10.37 -18.51 -21.33
CA THR A 84 10.97 -17.74 -20.23
C THR A 84 12.40 -17.29 -20.59
N SER A 85 12.72 -16.01 -20.47
CA SER A 85 14.09 -15.47 -20.67
C SER A 85 14.89 -15.38 -19.37
N LEU A 86 14.19 -15.21 -18.25
CA LEU A 86 14.78 -15.17 -16.90
C LEU A 86 13.84 -15.93 -15.96
N ASN A 87 14.36 -16.89 -15.21
CA ASN A 87 13.60 -17.57 -14.16
C ASN A 87 14.55 -17.97 -13.03
N PHE A 88 14.50 -17.25 -11.91
CA PHE A 88 15.27 -17.64 -10.73
C PHE A 88 14.57 -17.26 -9.43
N CYS A 89 14.92 -18.00 -8.38
CA CYS A 89 14.68 -17.63 -7.00
C CYS A 89 15.84 -18.12 -6.13
N ASN A 90 16.54 -17.20 -5.48
CA ASN A 90 17.65 -17.53 -4.59
C ASN A 90 17.10 -17.83 -3.19
N VAL A 91 17.19 -19.08 -2.75
CA VAL A 91 16.65 -19.52 -1.46
C VAL A 91 17.30 -18.82 -0.26
N ASN A 92 18.54 -18.33 -0.39
CA ASN A 92 19.26 -17.69 0.71
C ASN A 92 18.90 -16.20 0.85
N THR A 93 18.77 -15.49 -0.27
CA THR A 93 18.49 -14.05 -0.29
C THR A 93 17.02 -13.72 -0.54
N MET A 94 16.23 -14.70 -0.98
CA MET A 94 14.88 -14.54 -1.50
C MET A 94 14.78 -13.57 -2.69
N ALA A 95 15.91 -13.27 -3.33
CA ALA A 95 15.96 -12.56 -4.59
C ALA A 95 15.27 -13.37 -5.67
N TRP A 96 14.43 -12.73 -6.47
CA TRP A 96 13.73 -13.41 -7.55
C TRP A 96 13.68 -12.58 -8.83
N GLY A 97 13.59 -13.27 -9.95
CA GLY A 97 13.45 -12.65 -11.25
C GLY A 97 12.63 -13.54 -12.16
N CYS A 98 11.76 -12.92 -12.93
CA CYS A 98 11.04 -13.58 -14.00
C CYS A 98 10.80 -12.60 -15.14
N ASP A 99 11.19 -12.99 -16.35
CA ASP A 99 10.89 -12.30 -17.59
C ASP A 99 10.56 -13.32 -18.67
N CYS A 100 9.59 -13.00 -19.53
CA CYS A 100 9.23 -13.82 -20.67
C CYS A 100 9.81 -13.24 -21.96
N LYS A 101 10.08 -14.09 -22.95
CA LYS A 101 10.70 -13.70 -24.22
C LYS A 101 9.77 -12.85 -25.10
N THR A 102 8.49 -13.17 -25.11
CA THR A 102 7.54 -12.69 -26.14
C THR A 102 6.36 -11.91 -25.57
N LYS A 103 6.18 -11.91 -24.24
CA LYS A 103 5.05 -11.22 -23.59
C LYS A 103 5.43 -10.68 -22.21
N ILE A 104 4.58 -9.81 -21.70
CA ILE A 104 4.61 -9.41 -20.29
C ILE A 104 3.77 -10.44 -19.51
N PRO A 105 4.22 -10.92 -18.35
CA PRO A 105 3.40 -11.74 -17.47
C PRO A 105 2.01 -11.13 -17.22
N ASP A 106 0.97 -11.96 -17.22
CA ASP A 106 -0.41 -11.50 -17.06
C ASP A 106 -0.67 -11.02 -15.61
N CYS A 107 0.06 -11.58 -14.63
CA CYS A 107 -0.06 -11.20 -13.23
C CYS A 107 0.88 -10.06 -12.82
N PRO A 108 0.38 -9.04 -12.11
CA PRO A 108 1.22 -7.99 -11.57
C PRO A 108 2.12 -8.48 -10.42
N PRO A 109 3.29 -7.84 -10.18
CA PRO A 109 4.30 -8.29 -9.20
C PRO A 109 3.81 -8.60 -7.79
N TYR A 110 2.74 -7.95 -7.30
CA TYR A 110 2.20 -8.18 -5.96
C TYR A 110 1.45 -9.53 -5.80
N GLN A 111 1.17 -10.23 -6.90
CA GLN A 111 0.55 -11.57 -6.90
C GLN A 111 1.57 -12.71 -7.03
N TRP A 112 2.86 -12.38 -7.08
CA TRP A 112 3.91 -13.39 -7.26
C TRP A 112 4.21 -14.09 -5.93
N PRO A 113 4.54 -15.40 -5.95
CA PRO A 113 4.71 -16.18 -4.72
C PRO A 113 5.66 -15.55 -3.69
N VAL A 114 6.84 -15.06 -4.10
CA VAL A 114 7.77 -14.39 -3.17
C VAL A 114 7.19 -13.10 -2.60
N SER A 115 6.57 -12.26 -3.44
CA SER A 115 5.92 -11.02 -3.00
C SER A 115 4.76 -11.27 -2.03
N ILE A 116 3.94 -12.30 -2.28
CA ILE A 116 2.84 -12.69 -1.40
C ILE A 116 3.39 -13.19 -0.06
N ALA A 117 4.44 -14.02 -0.08
CA ALA A 117 5.06 -14.54 1.13
C ALA A 117 5.65 -13.41 1.99
N GLU A 118 6.32 -12.44 1.37
CA GLU A 118 6.84 -11.27 2.08
C GLU A 118 5.72 -10.44 2.70
N CYS A 119 4.69 -10.13 1.91
CA CYS A 119 3.57 -9.34 2.40
C CYS A 119 2.87 -10.03 3.57
N ARG A 120 2.57 -11.33 3.46
CA ARG A 120 1.89 -12.10 4.51
C ARG A 120 2.70 -12.17 5.78
N GLY A 121 4.01 -12.41 5.69
CA GLY A 121 4.85 -12.43 6.88
C GLY A 121 4.89 -11.08 7.61
N ARG A 122 4.89 -9.96 6.88
CA ARG A 122 4.78 -8.63 7.48
C ARG A 122 3.39 -8.35 8.08
N GLU A 123 2.33 -8.80 7.40
CA GLU A 123 0.95 -8.73 7.92
C GLU A 123 0.80 -9.54 9.21
N ASP A 124 1.32 -10.77 9.23
CA ASP A 124 1.30 -11.65 10.40
C ASP A 124 2.13 -11.06 11.55
N ALA A 125 3.31 -10.48 11.26
CA ALA A 125 4.11 -9.80 12.27
C ALA A 125 3.38 -8.59 12.87
N CYS A 126 2.64 -7.83 12.05
CA CYS A 126 1.78 -6.75 12.53
C CYS A 126 0.63 -7.29 13.39
N ASN A 127 -0.06 -8.34 12.95
CA ASN A 127 -1.12 -8.98 13.72
C ASN A 127 -0.62 -9.50 15.08
N ASN A 128 0.59 -10.07 15.12
CA ASN A 128 1.22 -10.57 16.33
C ASN A 128 1.67 -9.46 17.29
N GLY A 129 1.94 -8.26 16.77
CA GLY A 129 2.26 -7.08 17.59
C GLY A 129 1.04 -6.42 18.21
N CYS A 130 -0.18 -6.82 17.82
CA CYS A 130 -1.41 -6.24 18.36
C CYS A 130 -1.57 -6.60 19.84
N ALA A 131 -1.79 -5.60 20.69
CA ALA A 131 -2.06 -5.81 22.11
C ALA A 131 -3.34 -6.63 22.32
N GLU A 132 -3.32 -7.53 23.31
CA GLU A 132 -4.50 -8.28 23.73
C GLU A 132 -5.59 -7.34 24.29
N GLY A 133 -6.85 -7.65 24.04
CA GLY A 133 -8.00 -6.88 24.50
C GLY A 133 -8.97 -6.50 23.39
N THR A 134 -9.89 -5.57 23.68
CA THR A 134 -11.00 -5.17 22.79
C THR A 134 -10.57 -4.44 21.51
N THR A 135 -9.29 -4.13 21.37
CA THR A 135 -8.71 -3.46 20.20
C THR A 135 -7.95 -4.41 19.27
N LYS A 136 -7.81 -5.70 19.64
CA LYS A 136 -7.07 -6.68 18.86
C LYS A 136 -7.65 -6.86 17.46
N GLU A 137 -8.98 -6.97 17.35
CA GLU A 137 -9.67 -7.12 16.07
C GLU A 137 -9.51 -5.87 15.20
N LEU A 138 -9.59 -4.68 15.81
CA LEU A 138 -9.39 -3.41 15.10
C LEU A 138 -7.96 -3.27 14.60
N CYS A 139 -6.97 -3.68 15.40
CA CYS A 139 -5.57 -3.70 15.02
C CYS A 139 -5.31 -4.68 13.88
N ALA A 140 -5.84 -5.90 13.96
CA ALA A 140 -5.67 -6.92 12.92
C ALA A 140 -6.33 -6.50 11.59
N ASP A 141 -7.51 -5.91 11.64
CA ASP A 141 -8.16 -5.34 10.45
C ASP A 141 -7.33 -4.18 9.86
N GLY A 142 -6.74 -3.35 10.73
CA GLY A 142 -5.79 -2.31 10.32
C GLY A 142 -4.55 -2.87 9.61
N CYS A 143 -3.92 -3.93 10.13
CA CYS A 143 -2.80 -4.60 9.50
C CYS A 143 -3.17 -5.12 8.09
N LYS A 144 -4.31 -5.80 7.96
CA LYS A 144 -4.80 -6.32 6.68
C LYS A 144 -5.06 -5.21 5.66
N ARG A 145 -5.68 -4.09 6.09
CA ARG A 145 -5.94 -2.92 5.25
C ARG A 145 -4.67 -2.16 4.86
N TYR A 146 -3.63 -2.22 5.70
CA TYR A 146 -2.35 -1.58 5.43
C TYR A 146 -1.53 -2.38 4.41
N TYR A 147 -1.34 -3.68 4.64
CA TYR A 147 -0.50 -4.52 3.78
C TYR A 147 -1.18 -4.92 2.47
N ARG A 148 -2.48 -5.21 2.50
CA ARG A 148 -3.30 -5.56 1.33
C ARG A 148 -2.69 -6.66 0.48
N CYS A 149 -2.25 -7.75 1.11
CA CYS A 149 -1.55 -8.82 0.40
C CYS A 149 -2.38 -9.42 -0.73
N ASN A 150 -1.73 -9.67 -1.87
CA ASN A 150 -2.36 -10.16 -3.10
C ASN A 150 -3.48 -9.23 -3.65
N MET A 151 -3.46 -7.94 -3.30
CA MET A 151 -4.39 -6.92 -3.79
C MET A 151 -3.66 -5.69 -4.33
N PRO A 152 -4.24 -4.96 -5.29
CA PRO A 152 -3.66 -3.71 -5.76
C PRO A 152 -3.59 -2.67 -4.64
N GLY A 153 -2.54 -1.86 -4.64
CA GLY A 153 -2.32 -0.80 -3.66
C GLY A 153 -1.78 -1.26 -2.30
N GLY A 154 -1.31 -2.50 -2.20
CA GLY A 154 -0.44 -2.94 -1.10
C GLY A 154 0.99 -2.45 -1.26
N ILE A 155 1.82 -2.69 -0.23
CA ILE A 155 3.23 -2.29 -0.23
C ILE A 155 3.98 -3.14 -1.27
N PRO A 156 4.74 -2.52 -2.19
CA PRO A 156 5.49 -3.27 -3.19
C PRO A 156 6.64 -4.04 -2.55
N SER A 157 6.83 -5.30 -2.97
CA SER A 157 8.02 -6.07 -2.62
C SER A 157 9.24 -5.52 -3.34
N ALA A 158 10.33 -5.32 -2.60
CA ALA A 158 11.64 -4.92 -3.14
C ALA A 158 12.60 -6.13 -3.32
N LEU A 159 12.03 -7.35 -3.40
CA LEU A 159 12.78 -8.61 -3.55
C LEU A 159 13.07 -9.00 -5.00
N ARG A 160 12.45 -8.31 -5.98
CA ARG A 160 12.71 -8.55 -7.40
C ARG A 160 14.04 -7.94 -7.80
N THR A 161 14.91 -8.73 -8.42
CA THR A 161 16.24 -8.32 -8.88
C THR A 161 16.46 -8.75 -10.33
N ASN A 162 17.55 -8.27 -10.96
CA ASN A 162 17.90 -8.68 -12.32
C ASN A 162 18.72 -9.97 -12.36
N THR A 163 19.35 -10.34 -11.24
CA THR A 163 20.22 -11.52 -11.12
C THR A 163 20.03 -12.22 -9.78
N SER A 164 20.37 -13.52 -9.72
CA SER A 164 20.25 -14.33 -8.50
C SER A 164 21.17 -13.90 -7.37
N ASP A 165 22.29 -13.25 -7.70
CA ASP A 165 23.36 -12.91 -6.76
C ASP A 165 23.20 -11.49 -6.20
N GLU A 166 22.34 -10.68 -6.83
CA GLU A 166 21.99 -9.36 -6.35
C GLU A 166 21.22 -9.47 -5.04
N LYS A 167 21.69 -8.75 -4.01
CA LYS A 167 21.04 -8.69 -2.71
C LYS A 167 19.87 -7.70 -2.76
N PRO A 168 18.64 -8.13 -2.52
CA PRO A 168 17.50 -7.22 -2.53
C PRO A 168 17.48 -6.27 -1.33
N ILE A 169 16.61 -5.26 -1.41
CA ILE A 169 16.38 -4.31 -0.33
C ILE A 169 15.30 -4.88 0.59
N TYR A 170 15.67 -5.24 1.81
CA TYR A 170 14.72 -5.80 2.78
C TYR A 170 14.04 -4.76 3.66
N ASN A 171 14.68 -3.60 3.81
CA ASN A 171 14.15 -2.49 4.59
C ASN A 171 13.45 -1.54 3.63
N ILE A 172 12.18 -1.81 3.38
CA ILE A 172 11.34 -0.88 2.63
C ILE A 172 11.12 0.32 3.56
N PRO A 173 11.52 1.55 3.17
CA PRO A 173 11.21 2.73 3.96
C PRO A 173 9.71 2.77 4.16
N ILE A 174 9.26 2.74 5.42
CA ILE A 174 7.87 3.02 5.73
C ILE A 174 7.64 4.43 5.19
N PRO A 175 6.73 4.64 4.22
CA PRO A 175 6.44 6.00 3.79
C PRO A 175 5.90 6.71 5.02
N ASN A 176 6.76 7.52 5.66
CA ASN A 176 6.32 8.51 6.64
C ASN A 176 5.24 9.28 5.91
N GLN A 177 4.04 9.26 6.48
CA GLN A 177 2.85 9.82 5.85
C GLN A 177 3.21 11.13 5.17
N ALA A 178 2.97 11.22 3.87
CA ALA A 178 2.64 12.51 3.32
C ALA A 178 1.52 13.01 4.23
N THR A 179 1.84 13.97 5.12
CA THR A 179 0.82 14.75 5.77
C THR A 179 0.07 15.38 4.62
N LEU A 180 -1.06 14.77 4.25
CA LEU A 180 -2.11 15.40 3.50
C LEU A 180 -2.55 16.56 4.39
N GLN A 181 -1.86 17.69 4.29
CA GLN A 181 -2.43 18.95 4.67
C GLN A 181 -3.60 19.12 3.69
N LEU A 182 -4.78 18.69 4.12
CA LEU A 182 -6.02 19.24 3.61
C LEU A 182 -5.95 20.72 3.95
N THR A 183 -5.34 21.51 3.06
CA THR A 183 -5.65 22.93 2.98
C THR A 183 -7.07 22.96 2.45
N ALA A 184 -8.05 22.90 3.36
CA ALA A 184 -9.40 23.29 3.04
C ALA A 184 -9.29 24.67 2.38
N PRO A 185 -9.76 24.87 1.13
CA PRO A 185 -9.81 26.21 0.58
C PRO A 185 -10.67 27.03 1.53
N THR A 186 -10.08 28.02 2.19
CA THR A 186 -10.81 29.03 2.92
C THR A 186 -11.58 29.83 1.88
N TYR A 187 -12.80 29.39 1.56
CA TYR A 187 -13.77 30.21 0.87
C TYR A 187 -14.16 31.33 1.84
N SER A 188 -13.60 32.52 1.62
CA SER A 188 -14.11 33.75 2.22
C SER A 188 -15.50 33.97 1.68
N ILE A 189 -16.51 33.51 2.41
CA ILE A 189 -17.90 33.87 2.17
C ILE A 189 -18.01 35.34 2.56
N LEU A 190 -17.83 36.24 1.58
CA LEU A 190 -18.30 37.62 1.68
C LEU A 190 -19.83 37.54 1.78
N LEU A 191 -20.32 37.41 3.01
CA LEU A 191 -21.72 37.67 3.31
C LEU A 191 -21.99 39.12 2.92
N PRO A 192 -22.83 39.39 1.89
CA PRO A 192 -23.29 40.75 1.69
C PRO A 192 -24.07 41.14 2.94
N VAL A 193 -23.56 42.15 3.66
CA VAL A 193 -24.30 42.84 4.71
C VAL A 193 -25.49 43.49 4.00
N ILE A 194 -26.64 42.79 3.99
CA ILE A 194 -27.90 43.40 3.60
C ILE A 194 -28.27 44.36 4.72
N ILE A 195 -27.89 45.62 4.53
CA ILE A 195 -28.34 46.74 5.35
C ILE A 195 -29.85 46.85 5.10
N PHE A 196 -30.65 46.30 6.02
CA PHE A 196 -32.06 46.60 6.13
C PHE A 196 -32.19 48.06 6.58
N ILE A 197 -32.27 48.98 5.61
CA ILE A 197 -32.71 50.34 5.85
C ILE A 197 -34.20 50.24 6.18
N GLY A 198 -34.50 50.37 7.48
CA GLY A 198 -35.86 50.50 7.98
C GLY A 198 -36.54 51.72 7.37
N LEU A 199 -37.45 51.48 6.41
CA LEU A 199 -38.44 52.45 5.99
C LEU A 199 -39.63 52.36 6.95
N LEU A 200 -39.66 53.30 7.88
CA LEU A 200 -40.82 53.67 8.66
C LEU A 200 -41.96 54.14 7.73
N GLY A 201 -43.12 53.54 7.90
CA GLY A 201 -44.43 54.01 7.41
C GLY A 201 -45.48 53.00 7.87
N GLN A 202 -46.18 53.21 9.00
CA GLN A 202 -47.49 53.90 9.08
C GLN A 202 -48.40 53.49 7.90
N THR A 203 -49.59 52.87 7.99
CA THR A 203 -50.72 52.70 8.97
C THR A 203 -51.76 51.80 8.22
N PRO A 204 -53.04 51.65 8.63
CA PRO A 204 -53.58 51.16 9.89
C PRO A 204 -54.46 49.89 9.72
N LEU A 205 -54.80 49.33 10.88
CA LEU A 205 -55.90 48.39 11.18
C LEU A 205 -57.20 48.65 10.38
N SER A 206 -57.77 47.58 9.82
CA SER A 206 -59.21 47.42 9.67
C SER A 206 -59.59 45.98 10.01
N ILE A 207 -60.25 45.82 11.15
CA ILE A 207 -61.01 44.64 11.54
C ILE A 207 -62.44 44.90 11.11
N VAL A 208 -63.03 44.01 10.32
CA VAL A 208 -64.48 43.81 10.29
C VAL A 208 -64.72 42.30 10.35
N LEU A 209 -65.61 41.93 11.27
CA LEU A 209 -66.08 40.58 11.59
C LEU A 209 -66.65 39.83 10.37
#